data_AF-A0A9E2Z288-F1
#
_entry.id   AF-A0A9E2Z288-F1
#
_cell.length_a   1.000
_cell.length_b   1.000
_cell.length_c   1.000
_cell.angle_alpha   90.00
_cell.angle_beta   90.00
_cell.angle_gamma   90.00
#
_symmetry.space_group_name_H-M   'P 1'
#
loop_
_entity.id
_entity.type
_entity.pdbx_description
1 polymer ?
#
loop_
_entity_poly.entity_id
_entity_poly.type
_entity_poly.pdbx_seq_one_letter_code
_entity_poly.pdbx_strand_id
1 'polypeptide(L)'
;MHRTFHVAGCLVLALALAACSGPKGDKGDKGDKGDPGQIGPPGPPGPQGPQGPPGKNGENGVSPPPQFRVVRSSSDGGVSKPALCGVDEIMVSATCLLKAGSTSQAPKTIGDTGAACDPQPGQSDIAQAVVLCAKR
;
A
#
# COMPACT_ATOMS: atom_id res chain seq x y z
N MET A 1 -72.91 -113.32 -16.34
CA MET A 1 -73.33 -112.49 -17.50
C MET A 1 -73.74 -111.10 -16.99
N HIS A 2 -73.50 -110.04 -17.78
CA HIS A 2 -73.81 -108.60 -17.49
C HIS A 2 -72.89 -107.86 -16.49
N ARG A 3 -71.57 -107.76 -16.75
CA ARG A 3 -70.93 -106.60 -17.41
C ARG A 3 -71.83 -105.80 -18.37
N THR A 4 -72.28 -104.59 -17.98
CA THR A 4 -72.68 -103.51 -18.93
C THR A 4 -73.01 -102.13 -18.33
N PHE A 5 -73.10 -101.90 -17.01
CA PHE A 5 -73.68 -100.63 -16.53
C PHE A 5 -72.74 -99.53 -15.98
N HIS A 6 -71.45 -99.77 -15.77
CA HIS A 6 -70.56 -98.75 -15.19
C HIS A 6 -69.75 -97.91 -16.19
N VAL A 7 -69.73 -98.29 -17.48
CA VAL A 7 -68.91 -97.60 -18.51
C VAL A 7 -69.59 -96.32 -19.01
N ALA A 8 -70.90 -96.14 -18.78
CA ALA A 8 -71.66 -94.97 -19.22
C ALA A 8 -71.64 -93.78 -18.22
N GLY A 9 -71.20 -93.98 -16.96
CA GLY A 9 -71.21 -92.94 -15.93
C GLY A 9 -69.98 -92.02 -15.91
N CYS A 10 -68.84 -92.48 -16.44
CA CYS A 10 -67.59 -91.70 -16.47
C CYS A 10 -67.50 -90.72 -17.66
N LEU A 11 -68.31 -90.90 -18.72
CA LEU A 11 -68.17 -90.10 -19.94
C LEU A 11 -68.79 -88.69 -19.82
N VAL A 12 -69.69 -88.47 -18.86
CA VAL A 12 -70.36 -87.16 -18.67
C VAL A 12 -69.57 -86.22 -17.75
N LEU A 13 -68.73 -86.75 -16.86
CA LEU A 13 -67.93 -85.94 -15.92
C LEU A 13 -66.60 -85.45 -16.51
N ALA A 14 -66.12 -86.07 -17.60
CA ALA A 14 -64.86 -85.73 -18.25
C ALA A 14 -64.91 -84.48 -19.16
N LEU A 15 -66.11 -83.97 -19.47
CA LEU A 15 -66.29 -82.81 -20.36
C LEU A 15 -66.38 -81.46 -19.63
N ALA A 16 -66.36 -81.43 -18.28
CA ALA A 16 -66.59 -80.20 -17.52
C ALA A 16 -65.32 -79.49 -16.97
N LEU A 17 -64.13 -80.09 -17.08
CA LEU A 17 -62.90 -79.55 -16.45
C LEU A 17 -61.76 -79.21 -17.41
N ALA A 18 -61.97 -79.37 -18.72
CA ALA A 18 -60.90 -79.19 -19.73
C ALA A 18 -60.83 -77.78 -20.36
N ALA A 19 -61.35 -76.73 -19.70
CA ALA A 19 -61.49 -75.40 -20.33
C ALA A 19 -61.08 -74.18 -19.47
N CYS A 20 -60.21 -74.32 -18.45
CA CYS A 20 -59.64 -73.17 -17.76
C CYS A 20 -58.11 -73.17 -17.88
N SER A 21 -57.60 -72.81 -19.05
CA SER A 21 -56.22 -72.37 -19.22
C SER A 21 -56.28 -71.09 -20.04
N GLY A 22 -56.48 -69.95 -19.36
CA GLY A 22 -56.43 -68.64 -20.00
C GLY A 22 -55.04 -68.37 -20.58
N PRO A 23 -54.93 -67.56 -21.65
CA PRO A 23 -53.65 -67.27 -22.28
C PRO A 23 -52.67 -66.66 -21.26
N LYS A 24 -51.38 -67.02 -21.39
CA LYS A 24 -50.29 -66.44 -20.60
C LYS A 24 -50.32 -64.92 -20.79
N GLY A 25 -50.44 -64.16 -19.70
CA GLY A 25 -50.46 -62.70 -19.75
C GLY A 25 -49.20 -62.15 -20.43
N ASP A 26 -49.38 -61.08 -21.21
CA ASP A 26 -48.30 -60.43 -21.95
C ASP A 26 -47.14 -60.00 -21.04
N LYS A 27 -45.93 -60.04 -21.59
CA LYS A 27 -44.73 -59.58 -20.88
C LYS A 27 -44.87 -58.08 -20.65
N GLY A 28 -44.88 -57.65 -19.39
CA GLY A 28 -44.98 -56.23 -19.04
C GLY A 28 -43.90 -55.39 -19.72
N ASP A 29 -44.27 -54.16 -20.08
CA ASP A 29 -43.42 -53.22 -20.80
C ASP A 29 -42.10 -52.94 -20.06
N LYS A 30 -41.06 -52.64 -20.84
CA LYS A 30 -39.76 -52.24 -20.30
C LYS A 30 -39.93 -50.88 -19.62
N GLY A 31 -39.61 -50.80 -18.33
CA GLY A 31 -39.69 -49.56 -17.57
C GLY A 31 -38.90 -48.42 -18.22
N ASP A 32 -39.40 -47.20 -18.05
CA ASP A 32 -38.83 -46.00 -18.63
C ASP A 32 -37.38 -45.77 -18.21
N LYS A 33 -36.63 -45.10 -19.09
CA LYS A 33 -35.25 -44.69 -18.79
C LYS A 33 -35.31 -43.61 -17.71
N GLY A 34 -34.52 -43.81 -16.64
CA GLY A 34 -34.43 -42.82 -15.55
C GLY A 34 -33.96 -41.46 -16.04
N ASP A 35 -34.39 -40.41 -15.34
CA ASP A 35 -34.07 -39.02 -15.67
C ASP A 35 -32.55 -38.74 -15.65
N PRO A 36 -32.07 -37.77 -16.47
CA PRO A 36 -30.70 -37.29 -16.38
C PRO A 36 -30.36 -36.79 -14.97
N GLY A 37 -29.11 -37.05 -14.54
CA GLY A 37 -28.60 -36.54 -13.27
C GLY A 37 -28.60 -35.00 -13.23
N GLN A 38 -28.66 -34.44 -12.02
CA GLN A 38 -28.60 -32.99 -11.83
C GLN A 38 -27.23 -32.42 -12.25
N ILE A 39 -27.22 -31.17 -12.72
CA ILE A 39 -25.99 -30.43 -13.04
C ILE A 39 -25.19 -30.21 -11.74
N GLY A 40 -23.88 -30.41 -11.81
CA GLY A 40 -22.99 -30.20 -10.68
C GLY A 40 -22.93 -28.73 -10.22
N PRO A 41 -22.47 -28.46 -8.98
CA PRO A 41 -22.35 -27.10 -8.49
C PRO A 41 -21.31 -26.29 -9.28
N PRO A 42 -21.42 -24.95 -9.30
CA PRO A 42 -20.37 -24.08 -9.83
C PRO A 42 -19.02 -24.33 -9.14
N GLY A 43 -17.92 -24.13 -9.89
CA GLY A 43 -16.58 -24.19 -9.33
C GLY A 43 -16.30 -23.06 -8.32
N PRO A 44 -15.25 -23.20 -7.49
CA PRO A 44 -14.86 -22.15 -6.55
C PRO A 44 -14.34 -20.89 -7.28
N PRO A 45 -14.38 -19.72 -6.63
CA PRO A 45 -13.74 -18.51 -7.14
C PRO A 45 -12.24 -18.72 -7.42
N GLY A 46 -11.73 -18.02 -8.43
CA GLY A 46 -10.29 -18.01 -8.74
C GLY A 46 -9.46 -17.33 -7.65
N PRO A 47 -8.13 -17.55 -7.66
CA PRO A 47 -7.23 -16.91 -6.70
C PRO A 47 -7.14 -15.39 -6.91
N GLN A 48 -6.74 -14.66 -5.86
CA GLN A 48 -6.46 -13.23 -5.94
C GLN A 48 -5.29 -12.96 -6.91
N GLY A 49 -5.38 -11.87 -7.68
CA GLY A 49 -4.30 -11.42 -8.56
C GLY A 49 -3.05 -10.94 -7.79
N PRO A 50 -1.90 -10.83 -8.48
CA PRO A 50 -0.66 -10.38 -7.86
C PRO A 50 -0.75 -8.92 -7.41
N GLN A 51 0.10 -8.55 -6.44
CA GLN A 51 0.26 -7.16 -6.01
C GLN A 51 0.77 -6.30 -7.17
N GLY A 52 0.25 -5.07 -7.29
CA GLY A 52 0.75 -4.10 -8.25
C GLY A 52 2.19 -3.65 -7.97
N PRO A 53 2.87 -3.04 -8.96
CA PRO A 53 4.25 -2.57 -8.78
C PRO A 53 4.34 -1.45 -7.73
N PRO A 54 5.52 -1.25 -7.12
CA PRO A 54 5.78 -0.11 -6.24
C PRO A 54 5.50 1.23 -6.95
N GLY A 55 5.02 2.23 -6.19
CA GLY A 55 4.86 3.59 -6.68
C GLY A 55 6.20 4.24 -7.03
N LYS A 56 6.18 5.25 -7.91
CA LYS A 56 7.37 6.05 -8.23
C LYS A 56 7.88 6.81 -7.00
N ASN A 57 9.21 6.89 -6.86
CA ASN A 57 9.84 7.72 -5.84
C ASN A 57 9.41 9.19 -6.00
N GLY A 58 9.12 9.88 -4.90
CA GLY A 58 8.84 11.32 -4.92
C GLY A 58 10.08 12.10 -5.35
N GLU A 59 9.90 13.11 -6.20
CA GLU A 59 10.99 14.01 -6.58
C GLU A 59 11.48 14.77 -5.34
N ASN A 60 12.79 14.76 -5.11
CA ASN A 60 13.42 15.53 -4.05
C ASN A 60 13.10 17.02 -4.27
N GLY A 61 12.32 17.62 -3.38
CA GLY A 61 12.03 19.05 -3.41
C GLY A 61 13.31 19.85 -3.26
N VAL A 62 13.78 20.47 -4.34
CA VAL A 62 14.91 21.42 -4.28
C VAL A 62 14.43 22.63 -3.48
N SER A 63 14.95 22.83 -2.27
CA SER A 63 14.66 24.07 -1.53
C SER A 63 15.21 25.24 -2.35
N PRO A 64 14.41 26.30 -2.61
CA PRO A 64 14.93 27.49 -3.24
C PRO A 64 16.12 28.05 -2.43
N PRO A 65 17.08 28.73 -3.08
CA PRO A 65 18.22 29.32 -2.37
C PRO A 65 17.69 30.23 -1.25
N PRO A 66 18.27 30.17 -0.04
CA PRO A 66 17.71 30.87 1.10
C PRO A 66 17.78 32.38 0.84
N GLN A 67 16.67 33.08 1.09
CA GLN A 67 16.60 34.54 0.95
C GLN A 67 17.49 35.26 1.96
N PHE A 68 17.84 34.57 3.05
CA PHE A 68 18.71 35.05 4.10
C PHE A 68 19.85 34.08 4.33
N ARG A 69 21.06 34.58 4.56
CA ARG A 69 22.22 33.76 4.94
C ARG A 69 23.01 34.42 6.07
N VAL A 70 23.72 33.60 6.84
CA VAL A 70 24.56 34.07 7.94
C VAL A 70 26.02 34.08 7.50
N VAL A 71 26.68 35.23 7.60
CA VAL A 71 28.11 35.40 7.37
C VAL A 71 28.81 35.56 8.72
N ARG A 72 29.82 34.73 8.98
CA ARG A 72 30.66 34.85 10.19
C ARG A 72 32.04 35.36 9.81
N SER A 73 32.54 36.29 10.59
CA SER A 73 33.91 36.78 10.50
C SER A 73 34.89 35.67 10.88
N SER A 74 35.94 35.52 10.06
CA SER A 74 37.10 34.71 10.40
C SER A 74 38.08 35.55 11.22
N SER A 75 38.63 34.95 12.26
CA SER A 75 39.65 35.57 13.10
C SER A 75 40.95 34.77 12.99
N ASP A 76 41.91 35.33 12.25
CA ASP A 76 43.26 34.80 12.11
C ASP A 76 44.20 35.62 13.01
N GLY A 77 44.95 34.94 13.89
CA GLY A 77 46.03 35.59 14.66
C GLY A 77 45.60 36.72 15.60
N GLY A 78 44.35 36.74 16.08
CA GLY A 78 43.89 37.75 17.04
C GLY A 78 43.26 39.00 16.41
N VAL A 79 43.12 39.05 15.09
CA VAL A 79 42.43 40.13 14.37
C VAL A 79 41.11 39.61 13.79
N SER A 80 39.99 40.19 14.21
CA SER A 80 38.67 39.95 13.63
C SER A 80 38.58 40.64 12.27
N LYS A 81 38.46 39.88 11.18
CA LYS A 81 38.13 40.47 9.86
C LYS A 81 36.68 40.97 9.86
N PRO A 82 36.30 41.95 9.03
CA PRO A 82 34.89 42.29 8.89
C PRO A 82 34.09 41.13 8.28
N ALA A 83 32.85 40.96 8.71
CA ALA A 83 31.88 40.09 8.04
C ALA A 83 31.11 40.93 7.01
N LEU A 84 31.20 40.55 5.74
CA LEU A 84 30.60 41.27 4.62
C LEU A 84 29.60 40.37 3.87
N CYS A 85 28.44 40.92 3.58
CA CYS A 85 27.44 40.38 2.68
C CYS A 85 27.93 40.44 1.23
N GLY A 86 27.32 39.62 0.35
CA GLY A 86 27.60 39.66 -1.08
C GLY A 86 27.17 40.97 -1.75
N VAL A 87 27.59 41.16 -3.01
CA VAL A 87 27.27 42.37 -3.80
C VAL A 87 25.76 42.62 -3.92
N ASP A 88 24.97 41.55 -4.05
CA ASP A 88 23.51 41.59 -4.19
C ASP A 88 22.77 41.37 -2.87
N GLU A 89 23.41 41.64 -1.73
CA GLU A 89 22.84 41.43 -0.41
C GLU A 89 22.91 42.70 0.44
N ILE A 90 21.95 42.85 1.35
CA ILE A 90 21.94 43.86 2.40
C ILE A 90 22.12 43.21 3.77
N MET A 91 22.79 43.90 4.68
CA MET A 91 22.85 43.54 6.08
C MET A 91 21.53 43.86 6.77
N VAL A 92 20.86 42.85 7.31
CA VAL A 92 19.64 42.99 8.12
C VAL A 92 19.98 43.21 9.59
N SER A 93 20.95 42.46 10.10
CA SER A 93 21.42 42.58 11.47
C SER A 93 22.86 42.09 11.59
N ALA A 94 23.54 42.56 12.63
CA ALA A 94 24.86 42.09 12.99
C ALA A 94 24.94 41.90 14.52
N THR A 95 25.75 40.95 14.95
CA THR A 95 26.08 40.77 16.37
C THR A 95 27.53 40.34 16.56
N CYS A 96 28.12 40.70 17.70
CA CYS A 96 29.45 40.24 18.10
C CYS A 96 29.34 39.12 19.11
N LEU A 97 29.82 37.92 18.74
CA LEU A 97 29.86 36.75 19.61
C LEU A 97 31.26 36.55 20.19
N LEU A 98 31.37 36.43 21.51
CA LEU A 98 32.59 35.93 22.16
C LEU A 98 32.66 34.40 22.10
N LYS A 99 33.86 33.84 22.27
CA LYS A 99 34.07 32.39 22.38
C LYS A 99 33.24 31.72 23.49
N ALA A 100 32.87 32.46 24.53
CA ALA A 100 32.03 31.99 25.63
C ALA A 100 30.51 32.09 25.35
N GLY A 101 30.09 32.45 24.13
CA GLY A 101 28.66 32.60 23.78
C GLY A 101 28.00 33.86 24.35
N SER A 102 28.74 34.69 25.09
CA SER A 102 28.27 36.01 25.54
C SER A 102 28.33 37.01 24.36
N THR A 103 27.24 37.77 24.17
CA THR A 103 27.22 38.91 23.25
C THR A 103 28.09 40.03 23.82
N SER A 104 29.25 40.29 23.23
CA SER A 104 30.23 41.20 23.84
C SER A 104 29.87 42.67 23.71
N GLN A 105 29.27 43.05 22.57
CA GLN A 105 29.25 44.44 22.14
C GLN A 105 28.32 44.66 20.95
N ALA A 106 27.87 45.90 20.78
CA ALA A 106 27.32 46.34 19.50
C ALA A 106 28.41 46.26 18.42
N PRO A 107 28.14 45.61 17.28
CA PRO A 107 29.09 45.58 16.18
C PRO A 107 29.19 46.95 15.51
N LYS A 108 30.37 47.27 15.00
CA LYS A 108 30.60 48.45 14.18
C LYS A 108 30.15 48.16 12.75
N THR A 109 29.14 48.86 12.28
CA THR A 109 28.62 48.70 10.91
C THR A 109 29.61 49.26 9.88
N ILE A 110 29.63 48.61 8.72
CA ILE A 110 30.46 48.94 7.56
C ILE A 110 29.49 49.09 6.38
N GLY A 111 28.94 50.30 6.27
CA GLY A 111 27.86 50.59 5.32
C GLY A 111 26.61 49.73 5.57
N ASP A 112 25.91 49.41 4.49
CA ASP A 112 24.72 48.56 4.43
C ASP A 112 25.04 47.08 4.17
N THR A 113 26.32 46.73 4.03
CA THR A 113 26.73 45.38 3.61
C THR A 113 27.47 44.59 4.66
N GLY A 114 27.79 45.14 5.83
CA GLY A 114 28.49 44.33 6.82
C GLY A 114 28.83 45.01 8.13
N ALA A 115 29.56 44.29 8.96
CA ALA A 115 29.97 44.76 10.27
C ALA A 115 31.26 44.08 10.77
N ALA A 116 31.92 44.74 11.71
CA ALA A 116 33.09 44.23 12.41
C ALA A 116 32.93 44.36 13.93
N CYS A 117 33.72 43.59 14.66
CA CYS A 117 33.81 43.68 16.12
C CYS A 117 35.15 44.29 16.50
N ASP A 118 35.11 45.33 17.32
CA ASP A 118 36.32 45.90 17.90
C ASP A 118 36.86 44.97 19.00
N PRO A 119 38.18 44.74 19.06
CA PRO A 119 38.79 44.00 20.16
C PRO A 119 38.62 44.78 21.46
N GLN A 120 38.11 44.12 22.51
CA GLN A 120 37.93 44.76 23.81
C GLN A 120 39.25 44.84 24.59
N PRO A 121 39.58 45.99 25.19
CA PRO A 121 40.80 46.14 25.99
C PRO A 121 40.70 45.25 27.24
N GLY A 122 41.63 44.31 27.37
CA GLY A 122 41.67 43.36 28.51
C GLY A 122 41.02 42.00 28.27
N GLN A 123 40.45 41.75 27.09
CA GLN A 123 39.92 40.44 26.71
C GLN A 123 40.82 39.76 25.66
N SER A 124 41.39 38.60 26.02
CA SER A 124 42.12 37.73 25.10
C SER A 124 41.21 37.05 24.05
N ASP A 125 39.89 37.17 24.21
CA ASP A 125 38.90 36.58 23.32
C ASP A 125 38.53 37.53 22.18
N ILE A 126 38.94 37.14 20.98
CA ILE A 126 38.51 37.71 19.71
C ILE A 126 37.00 37.50 19.51
N ALA A 127 36.24 38.59 19.51
CA ALA A 127 34.83 38.58 19.15
C ALA A 127 34.65 38.31 17.64
N GLN A 128 33.79 37.36 17.29
CA GLN A 128 33.40 37.08 15.91
C GLN A 128 32.18 37.91 15.53
N ALA A 129 32.29 38.69 14.45
CA ALA A 129 31.14 39.35 13.85
C ALA A 129 30.27 38.32 13.13
N VAL A 130 28.98 38.30 13.42
CA VAL A 130 27.97 37.49 12.73
C VAL A 130 26.96 38.43 12.10
N VAL A 131 26.83 38.36 10.78
CA VAL A 131 25.98 39.24 9.98
C VAL A 131 24.90 38.41 9.30
N LEU A 132 23.65 38.84 9.42
CA LEU A 132 22.52 38.31 8.69
C LEU A 132 22.36 39.10 7.39
N CYS A 133 22.59 38.44 6.27
CA CYS A 133 22.49 39.01 4.94
C CYS A 133 21.18 38.60 4.29
N ALA A 134 20.50 39.51 3.61
CA ALA A 134 19.32 39.25 2.80
C ALA A 134 19.59 39.62 1.35
N LYS A 135 19.05 38.87 0.38
CA LYS A 135 19.09 39.26 -1.04
C LYS A 135 18.26 40.54 -1.25
N ARG A 136 18.79 41.47 -2.07
CA ARG A 136 18.04 42.66 -2.53
C ARG A 136 16.86 42.27 -3.43
#